data_AF-A0A9Q3KS69-F1
#
_entry.id   AF-A0A9Q3KS69-F1
#
_cell.length_a   1.000
_cell.length_b   1.000
_cell.length_c   1.000
_cell.angle_alpha   90.00
_cell.angle_beta   90.00
_cell.angle_gamma   90.00
#
_symmetry.space_group_name_H-M   'P 1'
#
loop_
_entity.id
_entity.type
_entity.pdbx_description
1 polymer ?
#
loop_
_entity_poly.entity_id
_entity_poly.type
_entity_poly.pdbx_seq_one_letter_code
_entity_poly.pdbx_strand_id
1 'polypeptide(L)'
;MWHVYNLINVGDQVRSASIRKIVTETNSATGAKDSRRIKLNLTIEVKKVLYSGAELLSAESAANDLITPTQSSSNSSNGASLHLSGQISQQNKHVKLGAFHTLDLEPNQEFTIIKGPDGWDSIHMERLSDSLDASKYYPIGQKSTWPNLRSMGRSF
;
A
#
# COMPACT_ATOMS: atom_id res chain seq x y z
N MET A 1 -3.11 4.19 4.49
CA MET A 1 -2.84 3.80 3.09
C MET A 1 -3.96 4.12 2.12
N TRP A 2 -5.23 3.92 2.47
CA TRP A 2 -6.36 4.26 1.58
C TRP A 2 -6.31 5.69 1.02
N HIS A 3 -6.03 6.69 1.86
CA HIS A 3 -5.90 8.07 1.38
C HIS A 3 -4.78 8.22 0.34
N VAL A 4 -3.63 7.60 0.58
CA VAL A 4 -2.47 7.64 -0.35
C VAL A 4 -2.84 7.02 -1.70
N TYR A 5 -3.58 5.91 -1.70
CA TYR A 5 -4.12 5.30 -2.92
C TYR A 5 -4.96 6.31 -3.74
N ASN A 6 -5.80 7.08 -3.07
CA ASN A 6 -6.63 8.11 -3.72
C ASN A 6 -5.86 9.39 -4.10
N LEU A 7 -4.64 9.59 -3.61
CA LEU A 7 -3.81 10.75 -3.98
C LEU A 7 -2.92 10.48 -5.20
N ILE A 8 -2.57 9.21 -5.46
CA ILE A 8 -1.62 8.83 -6.50
C ILE A 8 -2.37 8.40 -7.77
N ASN A 9 -2.03 9.05 -8.88
CA ASN A 9 -2.53 8.72 -10.20
C ASN A 9 -1.40 8.18 -11.10
N VAL A 10 -1.78 7.52 -12.19
CA VAL A 10 -0.84 7.14 -13.25
C VAL A 10 -0.22 8.41 -13.85
N GLY A 11 1.11 8.39 -14.04
CA GLY A 11 1.89 9.54 -14.51
C GLY A 11 2.49 10.39 -13.38
N ASP A 12 2.05 10.23 -12.14
CA ASP A 12 2.72 10.83 -10.99
C ASP A 12 4.09 10.18 -10.76
N GLN A 13 5.00 10.93 -10.15
CA GLN A 13 6.27 10.40 -9.69
C GLN A 13 6.22 10.15 -8.18
N VAL A 14 6.70 8.98 -7.76
CA VAL A 14 6.79 8.62 -6.34
C VAL A 14 8.23 8.27 -6.00
N ARG A 15 8.75 8.93 -4.97
CA ARG A 15 10.07 8.66 -4.42
C ARG A 15 9.94 7.99 -3.06
N SER A 16 10.52 6.81 -2.91
CA SER A 16 10.62 6.14 -1.61
C SER A 16 11.86 5.26 -1.54
N ALA A 17 12.17 4.81 -0.33
CA ALA A 17 13.27 3.90 -0.10
C ALA A 17 12.82 2.45 -0.34
N SER A 18 13.55 1.73 -1.18
CA SER A 18 13.37 0.29 -1.42
C SER A 18 14.65 -0.47 -1.09
N ILE A 19 14.53 -1.65 -0.49
CA ILE A 19 15.68 -2.51 -0.21
C ILE A 19 15.87 -3.45 -1.39
N ARG A 20 17.05 -3.41 -2.02
CA ARG A 20 17.38 -4.26 -3.16
C ARG A 20 18.67 -5.02 -2.99
N LYS A 21 18.65 -6.29 -3.40
CA LYS A 21 19.85 -7.09 -3.61
C LYS A 21 20.54 -6.59 -4.87
N ILE A 22 21.78 -6.15 -4.74
CA ILE A 22 22.64 -5.74 -5.84
C ILE A 22 23.72 -6.79 -5.97
N VAL A 23 23.84 -7.31 -7.18
CA VAL A 23 24.94 -8.17 -7.57
C VAL A 23 26.00 -7.25 -8.16
N THR A 24 27.15 -7.16 -7.49
CA THR A 24 28.32 -6.45 -8.00
C THR A 24 29.28 -7.49 -8.56
N GLU A 25 29.60 -7.38 -9.83
CA GLU A 25 30.66 -8.19 -10.43
C GLU A 25 31.98 -7.50 -10.14
N THR A 26 32.81 -8.11 -9.29
CA THR A 26 34.15 -7.59 -8.98
C THR A 26 35.08 -8.02 -10.11
N ASN A 27 35.75 -7.06 -10.75
CA ASN A 27 36.70 -7.30 -11.83
C ASN A 27 38.03 -7.88 -11.29
N SER A 28 37.94 -9.08 -10.73
CA SER A 28 39.09 -9.95 -10.44
C SER A 28 39.04 -11.09 -11.45
N ALA A 29 40.20 -11.55 -11.92
CA ALA A 29 40.40 -12.64 -12.89
C ALA A 29 39.82 -14.02 -12.45
N THR A 30 38.91 -14.04 -11.48
CA THR A 30 38.33 -15.21 -10.80
C THR A 30 36.79 -15.19 -10.76
N GLY A 31 36.12 -14.21 -11.38
CA GLY A 31 34.65 -14.26 -11.60
C GLY A 31 33.79 -14.22 -10.32
N ALA A 32 34.30 -13.70 -9.22
CA ALA A 32 33.56 -13.63 -7.96
C ALA A 32 32.41 -12.61 -8.04
N LYS A 33 31.19 -13.07 -7.76
CA LYS A 33 29.97 -12.24 -7.67
C LYS A 33 29.72 -11.89 -6.20
N ASP A 34 29.92 -10.63 -5.84
CA ASP A 34 29.53 -10.13 -4.52
C ASP A 34 28.07 -9.69 -4.54
N SER A 35 27.33 -10.04 -3.49
CA SER A 35 25.90 -9.75 -3.39
C SER A 35 25.60 -9.02 -2.10
N ARG A 36 25.12 -7.79 -2.21
CA ARG A 36 24.77 -6.95 -1.06
C ARG A 36 23.34 -6.44 -1.14
N ARG A 37 22.63 -6.42 0.00
CA ARG A 37 21.33 -5.75 0.10
C ARG A 37 21.54 -4.32 0.56
N ILE A 38 21.10 -3.35 -0.23
CA ILE A 38 21.20 -1.93 0.14
C ILE A 38 19.86 -1.23 -0.01
N LYS A 39 19.62 -0.26 0.88
CA LYS A 39 18.48 0.65 0.82
C LYS A 39 18.76 1.71 -0.26
N LEU A 40 17.89 1.80 -1.25
CA LEU A 40 17.98 2.74 -2.37
C LEU A 40 16.79 3.70 -2.32
N ASN A 41 17.05 5.00 -2.42
CA ASN A 41 15.99 5.96 -2.71
C ASN A 41 15.75 5.98 -4.21
N LEU A 42 14.58 5.49 -4.62
CA LEU A 42 14.20 5.36 -6.03
C LEU A 42 12.99 6.25 -6.30
N THR A 43 13.04 6.95 -7.42
CA THR A 43 11.92 7.73 -7.95
C THR A 43 11.39 6.99 -9.16
N ILE A 44 10.12 6.60 -9.12
CA ILE A 44 9.43 5.94 -10.23
C ILE A 44 8.32 6.83 -10.76
N GLU A 45 8.10 6.81 -12.07
CA GLU A 45 6.86 7.27 -12.69
C GLU A 45 5.83 6.14 -12.61
N VAL A 46 4.71 6.38 -11.94
CA VAL A 46 3.68 5.41 -11.63
C VAL A 46 2.96 4.99 -12.92
N LYS A 47 3.00 3.69 -13.23
CA LYS A 47 2.21 3.08 -14.31
C LYS A 47 1.03 2.27 -13.78
N LYS A 48 1.15 1.73 -12.57
CA LYS A 48 0.11 0.93 -11.92
C LYS A 48 0.15 1.08 -10.41
N VAL A 49 -1.02 1.17 -9.80
CA VAL A 49 -1.21 1.21 -8.34
C VAL A 49 -2.01 -0.02 -7.94
N LEU A 50 -1.54 -0.74 -6.94
CA LEU A 50 -2.24 -1.89 -6.35
C LEU A 50 -2.36 -1.67 -4.85
N TYR A 51 -3.60 -1.68 -4.36
CA TYR A 51 -3.89 -1.60 -2.94
C TYR A 51 -4.18 -2.99 -2.40
N SER A 52 -3.50 -3.36 -1.31
CA SER A 52 -3.81 -4.54 -0.52
C SER A 52 -4.30 -4.06 0.84
N GLY A 53 -5.61 -4.03 1.04
CA GLY A 53 -6.19 -3.78 2.35
C GLY A 53 -6.06 -5.01 3.23
N ALA A 54 -5.80 -4.83 4.52
CA ALA A 54 -6.20 -5.83 5.49
C ALA A 54 -7.74 -5.83 5.45
N GLU A 55 -8.33 -6.73 4.67
CA GLU A 55 -9.75 -7.05 4.75
C GLU A 55 -10.05 -7.33 6.23
N LEU A 56 -10.83 -6.45 6.86
CA LEU A 56 -11.41 -6.74 8.15
C LEU A 56 -12.17 -8.06 7.98
N LEU A 57 -11.82 -9.06 8.79
CA LEU A 57 -12.52 -10.34 8.88
C LEU A 57 -14.02 -10.10 9.10
N SER A 58 -14.79 -10.05 8.03
CA SER A 58 -16.22 -10.32 8.05
C SER A 58 -16.38 -11.82 7.84
N ALA A 59 -16.08 -12.58 8.89
CA ALA A 59 -16.50 -13.96 8.97
C ALA A 59 -18.03 -14.00 9.13
N GLU A 60 -18.74 -13.89 8.02
CA GLU A 60 -20.16 -14.27 7.93
C GLU A 60 -20.42 -14.91 6.57
N SER A 61 -20.23 -16.23 6.57
CA SER A 61 -20.93 -17.25 5.80
C SER A 61 -22.00 -16.76 4.81
N ALA A 62 -21.70 -16.86 3.52
CA ALA A 62 -22.70 -17.13 2.50
C ALA A 62 -22.10 -18.14 1.51
N ALA A 63 -22.55 -19.38 1.64
CA ALA A 63 -22.32 -20.41 0.65
C ALA A 63 -22.89 -19.97 -0.70
N ASN A 64 -22.05 -19.90 -1.74
CA ASN A 64 -22.38 -20.51 -3.03
C ASN A 64 -21.14 -20.69 -3.91
N ASP A 65 -21.15 -21.81 -4.63
CA ASP A 65 -20.11 -22.34 -5.52
C ASP A 65 -19.53 -21.32 -6.53
N LEU A 66 -18.23 -21.46 -6.81
CA LEU A 66 -17.70 -21.90 -8.12
C LEU A 66 -16.15 -21.76 -8.14
N ILE A 67 -15.51 -22.80 -8.66
CA ILE A 67 -14.07 -23.07 -8.69
C ILE A 67 -13.23 -21.90 -9.25
N THR A 68 -12.21 -21.45 -8.53
CA THR A 68 -11.11 -20.63 -9.10
C THR A 68 -9.79 -20.96 -8.38
N PRO A 69 -8.66 -21.11 -9.10
CA PRO A 69 -7.51 -21.84 -8.61
C PRO A 69 -6.79 -21.08 -7.50
N THR A 70 -6.49 -21.83 -6.45
CA THR A 70 -5.63 -21.53 -5.32
C THR A 70 -4.31 -20.88 -5.76
N GLN A 71 -4.21 -19.55 -5.65
CA GLN A 71 -2.94 -18.86 -5.42
C GLN A 71 -2.89 -18.43 -3.97
N SER A 72 -2.59 -19.42 -3.13
CA SER A 72 -2.12 -19.26 -1.77
C SER A 72 -0.84 -18.42 -1.78
N SER A 73 -0.95 -17.13 -1.51
CA SER A 73 0.17 -16.28 -1.13
C SER A 73 -0.04 -15.83 0.31
N SER A 74 0.36 -16.72 1.22
CA SER A 74 0.54 -16.46 2.63
C SER A 74 1.56 -15.33 2.82
N ASN A 75 1.10 -14.17 3.30
CA ASN A 75 1.85 -13.24 4.15
C ASN A 75 0.88 -12.16 4.61
N SER A 76 0.03 -12.47 5.60
CA SER A 76 -0.81 -11.47 6.26
C SER A 76 0.06 -10.53 7.09
N SER A 77 0.65 -9.54 6.42
CA SER A 77 0.91 -8.26 7.05
C SER A 77 -0.45 -7.72 7.45
N ASN A 78 -0.73 -7.61 8.75
CA ASN A 78 -2.01 -7.15 9.30
C ASN A 78 -2.27 -5.65 9.05
N GLY A 79 -1.65 -5.07 8.02
CA GLY A 79 -1.71 -3.66 7.67
C GLY A 79 -2.02 -3.49 6.20
N ALA A 80 -2.73 -2.41 5.87
CA ALA A 80 -2.93 -2.03 4.48
C ALA A 80 -1.57 -1.63 3.86
N SER A 81 -1.22 -2.23 2.73
CA SER A 81 0.00 -1.94 1.96
C SER A 81 -0.35 -1.48 0.54
N LEU A 82 0.56 -0.73 -0.08
CA LEU A 82 0.35 -0.17 -1.41
C LEU A 82 1.56 -0.44 -2.30
N HIS A 83 1.33 -1.13 -3.41
CA HIS A 83 2.36 -1.52 -4.37
C HIS A 83 2.25 -0.63 -5.62
N LEU A 84 3.30 0.11 -5.92
CA LEU A 84 3.38 1.03 -7.05
C LEU A 84 4.35 0.50 -8.08
N SER A 85 3.87 0.10 -9.25
CA SER A 85 4.73 -0.33 -10.35
C SER A 85 4.90 0.79 -11.38
N GLY A 86 6.12 0.99 -11.83
CA GLY A 86 6.48 2.11 -12.68
C GLY A 86 7.88 2.00 -13.28
N GLN A 87 8.27 3.03 -14.02
CA GLN A 87 9.62 3.14 -14.59
C GLN A 87 10.45 4.12 -13.78
N ILE A 88 11.76 3.86 -13.64
CA ILE A 88 12.65 4.76 -12.92
C ILE A 88 12.82 6.07 -13.70
N SER A 89 12.40 7.18 -13.10
CA SER A 89 12.44 8.51 -13.71
C SER A 89 13.66 9.33 -13.30
N GLN A 90 14.42 8.91 -12.27
CA GLN A 90 15.62 9.59 -11.80
C GLN A 90 16.84 8.67 -11.81
N GLN A 91 18.01 9.20 -12.22
CA GLN A 91 19.23 8.41 -12.33
C GLN A 91 19.65 7.83 -10.98
N ASN A 92 20.00 6.54 -10.96
CA ASN A 92 20.49 5.87 -9.77
C ASN A 92 21.78 5.11 -10.10
N LYS A 93 22.71 5.03 -9.13
CA LYS A 93 24.00 4.32 -9.30
C LYS A 93 23.83 2.82 -9.54
N HIS A 94 22.70 2.28 -9.10
CA HIS A 94 22.49 0.83 -9.01
C HIS A 94 21.34 0.31 -9.88
N VAL A 95 20.55 1.21 -10.47
CA VAL A 95 19.44 0.83 -11.33
C VAL A 95 19.37 1.78 -12.52
N LYS A 96 19.20 1.23 -13.71
CA LYS A 96 19.17 1.97 -14.97
C LYS A 96 17.93 2.86 -15.04
N LEU A 97 18.06 4.04 -15.64
CA LEU A 97 16.95 4.90 -16.04
C LEU A 97 15.97 4.13 -16.94
N GLY A 98 14.67 4.34 -16.75
CA GLY A 98 13.61 3.70 -17.53
C GLY A 98 13.35 2.21 -17.19
N ALA A 99 14.16 1.59 -16.33
CA ALA A 99 13.92 0.23 -15.88
C ALA A 99 12.62 0.15 -15.06
N PHE A 100 11.85 -0.93 -15.26
CA PHE A 100 10.64 -1.17 -14.48
C PHE A 100 10.97 -1.61 -13.05
N HIS A 101 10.23 -1.05 -12.11
CA HIS A 101 10.39 -1.31 -10.69
C HIS A 101 9.03 -1.18 -9.96
N THR A 102 8.89 -1.89 -8.83
CA THR A 102 7.76 -1.80 -7.92
C THR A 102 8.24 -1.25 -6.58
N LEU A 103 7.66 -0.15 -6.11
CA LEU A 103 7.83 0.38 -4.76
C LEU A 103 6.69 -0.13 -3.88
N ASP A 104 7.06 -0.75 -2.77
CA ASP A 104 6.11 -1.15 -1.73
C ASP A 104 6.10 -0.06 -0.66
N LEU A 105 4.95 0.59 -0.50
CA LEU A 105 4.72 1.56 0.53
C LEU A 105 4.06 0.86 1.72
N GLU A 106 4.73 0.94 2.86
CA GLU A 106 4.29 0.41 4.14
C GLU A 106 3.91 1.55 5.10
N PRO A 107 3.02 1.29 6.09
CA PRO A 107 2.79 2.24 7.17
C PRO A 107 4.11 2.61 7.86
N ASN A 108 4.29 3.88 8.21
CA ASN A 108 5.52 4.44 8.81
C ASN A 108 6.75 4.49 7.88
N GLN A 109 6.59 4.23 6.59
CA GLN A 109 7.62 4.52 5.59
C GLN A 109 7.42 5.91 5.01
N GLU A 110 8.47 6.73 5.03
CA GLU A 110 8.45 8.03 4.38
C GLU A 110 8.50 7.87 2.84
N PHE A 111 7.70 8.67 2.16
CA PHE A 111 7.69 8.76 0.72
C PHE A 111 7.36 10.19 0.29
N THR A 112 7.69 10.52 -0.96
CA THR A 112 7.36 11.81 -1.59
C THR A 112 6.54 11.55 -2.83
N ILE A 113 5.39 12.21 -2.96
CA ILE A 113 4.62 12.27 -4.21
C ILE A 113 4.97 13.57 -4.93
N ILE A 114 5.34 13.45 -6.19
CA ILE A 114 5.57 14.55 -7.12
C ILE A 114 4.50 14.40 -8.19
N LYS A 115 3.52 15.32 -8.18
CA LYS A 115 2.43 15.29 -9.14
C LYS A 115 2.95 15.60 -10.55
N GLY A 116 2.29 15.02 -11.54
CA GLY A 116 2.56 15.30 -12.95
C GLY A 116 2.26 16.75 -13.37
N PRO A 117 2.09 17.03 -14.67
CA PRO A 117 1.92 18.40 -15.18
C PRO A 117 0.71 19.14 -14.59
N ASP A 118 -0.32 18.41 -14.16
CA ASP A 118 -1.53 18.98 -13.55
C ASP A 118 -1.30 19.47 -12.11
N GLY A 119 -0.19 19.06 -11.48
CA GLY A 119 0.19 19.51 -10.14
C GLY A 119 -0.76 19.05 -9.04
N TRP A 120 -0.74 19.79 -7.93
CA TRP A 120 -1.66 19.60 -6.80
C TRP A 120 -2.88 20.51 -7.00
N ASP A 121 -4.07 19.92 -7.12
CA ASP A 121 -5.34 20.66 -7.25
C ASP A 121 -6.12 20.70 -5.91
N SER A 122 -7.28 21.35 -5.93
CA SER A 122 -8.17 21.45 -4.76
C SER A 122 -8.69 20.10 -4.26
N ILE A 123 -8.92 19.13 -5.16
CA ILE A 123 -9.40 17.78 -4.81
C ILE A 123 -8.30 17.04 -4.05
N HIS A 124 -7.04 17.16 -4.47
CA HIS A 124 -5.92 16.55 -3.75
C HIS A 124 -5.75 17.17 -2.36
N MET A 125 -5.90 18.50 -2.24
CA MET A 125 -5.83 19.19 -0.95
C MET A 125 -6.97 18.78 -0.02
N GLU A 126 -8.19 18.65 -0.55
CA GLU A 126 -9.34 18.13 0.19
C GLU A 126 -9.08 16.70 0.69
N ARG A 127 -8.63 15.79 -0.17
CA ARG A 127 -8.29 14.41 0.21
C ARG A 127 -7.18 14.35 1.25
N LEU A 128 -6.20 15.25 1.18
CA LEU A 128 -5.14 15.38 2.16
C LEU A 128 -5.70 15.86 3.50
N SER A 129 -6.59 16.85 3.49
CA SER A 129 -7.27 17.31 4.71
C SER A 129 -8.11 16.21 5.37
N ASP A 130 -8.87 15.44 4.58
CA ASP A 130 -9.62 14.29 5.06
C ASP A 130 -8.72 13.23 5.68
N SER A 131 -7.51 13.04 5.13
CA SER A 131 -6.54 12.06 5.66
C SER A 131 -5.90 12.49 6.98
N LEU A 132 -5.86 13.80 7.26
CA LEU A 132 -5.33 14.37 8.50
C LEU A 132 -6.42 14.43 9.59
N ASP A 133 -7.68 14.50 9.20
CA ASP A 133 -8.80 14.46 10.13
C ASP A 133 -9.12 13.01 10.58
N ALA A 134 -8.30 12.52 11.51
CA ALA A 134 -8.50 11.22 12.15
C ALA A 134 -9.83 11.12 12.94
N SER A 135 -10.50 12.24 13.24
CA SER A 135 -11.77 12.24 13.98
C SER A 135 -12.96 11.83 13.11
N LYS A 136 -12.85 12.03 11.79
CA LYS A 136 -13.89 11.71 10.81
C LYS A 136 -14.10 10.20 10.60
N TYR A 137 -13.08 9.40 10.92
CA TYR A 137 -13.08 7.93 10.75
C TYR A 137 -13.22 7.17 12.06
N TYR A 138 -13.53 7.84 13.18
CA TYR A 138 -13.95 7.13 14.38
C TYR A 138 -15.24 6.35 14.03
N PRO A 139 -15.32 5.03 14.23
CA PRO A 139 -16.54 4.29 13.97
C PRO A 139 -17.63 4.79 14.92
N ILE A 140 -18.44 5.73 14.44
CA ILE A 140 -19.67 6.16 15.08
C ILE A 140 -20.63 4.98 14.94
N GLY A 141 -20.72 4.14 15.98
CA GLY A 141 -21.82 3.20 16.14
C GLY A 141 -21.45 1.74 16.42
N GLN A 142 -20.95 1.47 17.62
CA GLN A 142 -21.38 0.27 18.36
C GLN A 142 -22.13 0.75 19.61
N LYS A 143 -23.25 1.46 19.41
CA LYS A 143 -24.30 1.51 20.44
C LYS A 143 -25.13 0.25 20.24
N SER A 144 -24.79 -0.82 20.95
CA SER A 144 -25.73 -1.92 21.16
C SER A 144 -26.89 -1.39 22.02
N THR A 145 -27.88 -0.77 21.39
CA THR A 145 -29.16 -0.59 22.03
C THR A 145 -29.79 -1.97 22.11
N TRP A 146 -29.56 -2.68 23.21
CA TRP A 146 -30.40 -3.81 23.58
C TRP A 146 -31.83 -3.28 23.73
N PRO A 147 -32.82 -3.73 22.96
CA PRO A 147 -34.20 -3.40 23.24
C PRO A 147 -34.60 -4.12 24.52
N ASN A 148 -35.00 -3.30 25.49
CA ASN A 148 -35.64 -3.66 26.75
C ASN A 148 -36.87 -4.55 26.49
N LEU A 149 -36.83 -5.81 26.92
CA LEU A 149 -38.01 -6.66 27.11
C LEU A 149 -38.16 -6.96 28.61
N ARG A 150 -38.81 -6.00 29.28
CA ARG A 150 -39.51 -6.20 30.55
C ARG A 150 -40.86 -6.86 30.25
N SER A 151 -41.31 -7.72 31.18
CA SER A 151 -42.55 -8.55 31.18
C SER A 151 -42.28 -9.98 30.71
N MET A 152 -42.45 -11.03 31.51
CA MET A 152 -43.62 -11.34 32.36
C MET A 152 -43.18 -12.27 33.51
N GLY A 153 -43.80 -12.09 34.68
CA GLY A 153 -43.52 -12.87 35.87
C GLY A 153 -43.82 -14.36 35.76
N ARG A 154 -43.23 -15.13 36.67
CA ARG A 154 -43.77 -16.40 37.13
C ARG A 154 -43.75 -16.38 38.66
N SER A 155 -44.93 -16.21 39.23
CA SER A 155 -45.30 -16.88 40.47
C SER A 155 -45.29 -18.38 40.20
N PHE A 156 -44.54 -19.13 41.02
CA PHE A 156 -45.02 -20.18 41.93
C PHE A 156 -43.83 -20.73 42.69
#